data_AF-A0A383A3U6-F1
#
_entry.id   AF-A0A383A3U6-F1
#
_cell.length_a   1.000
_cell.length_b   1.000
_cell.length_c   1.000
_cell.angle_alpha   90.00
_cell.angle_beta   90.00
_cell.angle_gamma   90.00
#
_symmetry.space_group_name_H-M   'P 1'
#
loop_
_entity.id
_entity.type
_entity.pdbx_description
1 polymer ?
#
loop_
_entity_poly.entity_id
_entity_poly.type
_entity_poly.pdbx_seq_one_letter_code
_entity_poly.pdbx_strand_id
1 'polypeptide(L)'
;MTQTATYTMEAFVDDVKKIFASTKDPLAQAQAVSDHMEDLLAEPDWLQEKLNLPEEGGFGRYDLHQDQEDGAPDPGFLLMCTVQKPGQDNLPHDHGAAWVVYGVYQGTIKQTKWRWFYPGEGVDSPQIKETGNFDQGEGKVALFLPGEIHDTVNVTG
;
A
#
# COMPACT_ATOMS: atom_id res chain seq x y z
N MET A 1 -14.21 -19.72 -27.00
CA MET A 1 -14.21 -18.96 -25.74
C MET A 1 -12.80 -18.42 -25.59
N THR A 2 -12.63 -17.11 -25.64
CA THR A 2 -11.32 -16.50 -25.44
C THR A 2 -11.07 -16.57 -23.94
N GLN A 3 -10.15 -17.43 -23.51
CA GLN A 3 -9.68 -17.45 -22.12
C GLN A 3 -8.84 -16.19 -21.95
N THR A 4 -9.38 -15.18 -21.27
CA THR A 4 -8.60 -14.02 -20.85
C THR A 4 -7.47 -14.54 -19.96
N ALA A 5 -6.23 -14.13 -20.21
CA ALA A 5 -5.12 -14.52 -19.37
C ALA A 5 -5.29 -13.90 -17.98
N THR A 6 -5.11 -14.71 -16.93
CA THR A 6 -5.09 -14.27 -15.52
C THR A 6 -3.96 -13.27 -15.30
N TYR A 7 -4.24 -12.16 -14.62
CA TYR A 7 -3.23 -11.19 -14.25
C TYR A 7 -2.47 -11.66 -13.00
N THR A 8 -1.17 -11.90 -13.11
CA THR A 8 -0.39 -12.51 -12.02
C THR A 8 0.40 -11.47 -11.23
N MET A 9 0.84 -11.83 -10.03
CA MET A 9 1.76 -11.01 -9.24
C MET A 9 3.05 -10.69 -10.02
N GLU A 10 3.57 -11.63 -10.81
CA GLU A 10 4.75 -11.42 -11.65
C GLU A 10 4.46 -10.41 -12.77
N ALA A 11 3.29 -10.47 -13.41
CA ALA A 11 2.88 -9.49 -14.40
C ALA A 11 2.73 -8.08 -13.77
N PHE A 12 2.17 -8.01 -12.56
CA PHE A 12 2.11 -6.76 -11.79
C PHE A 12 3.50 -6.19 -11.51
N VAL A 13 4.45 -7.02 -11.06
CA VAL A 13 5.84 -6.60 -10.84
C VAL A 13 6.47 -6.07 -12.14
N ASP A 14 6.27 -6.74 -13.27
CA ASP A 14 6.79 -6.30 -14.56
C ASP A 14 6.19 -4.95 -15.00
N ASP A 15 4.90 -4.73 -14.73
CA ASP A 15 4.24 -3.46 -15.04
C ASP A 15 4.71 -2.32 -14.13
N VAL A 16 4.93 -2.57 -12.83
CA VAL A 16 5.56 -1.61 -11.92
C VAL A 16 6.95 -1.21 -12.42
N LYS A 17 7.78 -2.17 -12.85
CA LYS A 17 9.10 -1.86 -13.44
C LYS A 17 9.01 -0.97 -14.67
N LYS A 18 8.06 -1.23 -15.58
CA LYS A 18 7.81 -0.38 -16.75
C LYS A 18 7.39 1.05 -16.34
N ILE A 19 6.57 1.18 -15.30
CA ILE A 19 6.16 2.49 -14.76
C ILE A 19 7.39 3.26 -14.26
N PHE A 20 8.25 2.65 -13.45
CA PHE A 20 9.48 3.25 -12.94
C PHE A 20 10.45 3.68 -14.05
N ALA A 21 10.53 2.90 -15.13
CA ALA A 21 11.32 3.24 -16.31
C ALA A 21 10.73 4.40 -17.13
N SER A 22 9.42 4.61 -17.08
CA SER A 22 8.71 5.59 -17.91
C SER A 22 8.67 7.01 -17.33
N THR A 23 8.72 7.15 -16.00
CA THR A 23 8.60 8.44 -15.32
C THR A 23 9.29 8.43 -13.96
N LYS A 24 9.75 9.61 -13.52
CA LYS A 24 10.27 9.85 -12.17
C LYS A 24 9.31 10.68 -11.31
N ASP A 25 8.13 11.05 -11.82
CA ASP A 25 7.12 11.77 -11.06
C ASP A 25 6.41 10.81 -10.08
N PRO A 26 6.54 10.99 -8.76
CA PRO A 26 6.00 10.06 -7.76
C PRO A 26 4.47 9.94 -7.82
N LEU A 27 3.77 11.03 -8.16
CA LEU A 27 2.31 10.98 -8.27
C LEU A 27 1.88 10.13 -9.47
N ALA A 28 2.50 10.35 -10.64
CA ALA A 28 2.24 9.53 -11.82
C ALA A 28 2.56 8.05 -11.58
N GLN A 29 3.68 7.75 -10.89
CA GLN A 29 4.04 6.39 -10.52
C GLN A 29 2.99 5.76 -9.60
N ALA A 30 2.70 6.40 -8.47
CA ALA A 30 1.77 5.87 -7.47
C ALA A 30 0.36 5.66 -8.05
N GLN A 31 -0.11 6.56 -8.91
CA GLN A 31 -1.41 6.42 -9.57
C GLN A 31 -1.43 5.23 -10.54
N ALA A 32 -0.43 5.12 -11.42
CA ALA A 32 -0.37 3.99 -12.36
C ALA A 32 -0.23 2.65 -11.63
N VAL A 33 0.57 2.58 -10.55
CA VAL A 33 0.69 1.39 -9.72
C VAL A 33 -0.62 1.07 -8.99
N SER A 34 -1.39 2.09 -8.60
CA SER A 34 -2.70 1.87 -7.98
C SER A 34 -3.68 1.20 -8.94
N ASP A 35 -3.73 1.66 -10.20
CA ASP A 35 -4.61 1.09 -11.22
C ASP A 35 -4.28 -0.40 -11.45
N HIS A 36 -3.00 -0.74 -11.62
CA HIS A 36 -2.55 -2.13 -11.75
C HIS A 36 -2.77 -2.96 -10.47
N MET A 37 -2.75 -2.33 -9.29
CA MET A 37 -3.02 -3.02 -8.03
C MET A 37 -4.50 -3.38 -7.91
N GLU A 38 -5.42 -2.52 -8.35
CA GLU A 38 -6.86 -2.85 -8.40
C GLU A 38 -7.10 -4.10 -9.26
N ASP A 39 -6.45 -4.18 -10.43
CA ASP A 39 -6.53 -5.36 -11.31
C ASP A 39 -5.98 -6.62 -10.62
N LEU A 40 -4.85 -6.54 -9.93
CA LEU A 40 -4.28 -7.68 -9.20
C LEU A 40 -5.17 -8.11 -8.02
N LEU A 41 -5.79 -7.17 -7.31
CA LEU A 41 -6.69 -7.48 -6.19
C LEU A 41 -8.00 -8.14 -6.66
N ALA A 42 -8.39 -7.96 -7.92
CA ALA A 42 -9.57 -8.58 -8.49
C ALA A 42 -9.37 -10.08 -8.82
N GLU A 43 -8.13 -10.54 -8.87
CA GLU A 43 -7.81 -11.94 -9.15
C GLU A 43 -8.03 -12.79 -7.90
N PRO A 44 -8.79 -13.90 -7.99
CA PRO A 44 -9.10 -14.73 -6.83
C PRO A 44 -7.90 -15.58 -6.43
N ASP A 45 -7.82 -15.86 -5.13
CA ASP A 45 -6.95 -16.84 -4.47
C ASP A 45 -5.43 -16.68 -4.63
N TRP A 46 -4.93 -15.74 -5.45
CA TRP A 46 -3.49 -15.61 -5.74
C TRP A 46 -2.66 -15.32 -4.48
N LEU A 47 -3.18 -14.48 -3.58
CA LEU A 47 -2.42 -14.08 -2.41
C LEU A 47 -2.35 -15.22 -1.38
N GLN A 48 -3.41 -16.00 -1.22
CA GLN A 48 -3.43 -17.18 -0.37
C GLN A 48 -2.41 -18.21 -0.85
N GLU A 49 -2.36 -18.47 -2.16
CA GLU A 49 -1.37 -19.36 -2.77
C GLU A 49 0.07 -18.87 -2.54
N LYS A 50 0.30 -17.56 -2.62
CA LYS A 50 1.64 -16.97 -2.40
C LYS A 50 2.08 -16.98 -0.94
N LEU A 51 1.17 -16.68 -0.01
CA LEU A 51 1.51 -16.62 1.42
C LEU A 51 1.68 -18.01 2.03
N ASN A 52 0.96 -19.02 1.51
CA ASN A 52 0.99 -20.40 1.98
C ASN A 52 0.89 -20.50 3.52
N LEU A 53 -0.08 -19.78 4.08
CA LEU A 53 -0.33 -19.76 5.52
C LEU A 53 -0.88 -21.12 5.98
N PRO A 54 -0.61 -21.51 7.24
CA PRO A 54 -1.22 -22.73 7.79
C PRO A 54 -2.74 -22.55 7.94
N GLU A 55 -3.47 -23.66 8.14
CA GLU A 55 -4.95 -23.69 8.14
C GLU A 55 -5.56 -22.80 9.23
N GLU A 56 -4.88 -22.65 10.37
CA GLU A 56 -5.24 -21.73 11.45
C GLU A 56 -5.02 -20.24 11.12
N GLY A 57 -4.47 -19.94 9.94
CA GLY A 57 -4.11 -18.60 9.49
C GLY A 57 -2.73 -18.15 9.96
N GLY A 58 -2.42 -16.87 9.80
CA GLY A 58 -1.15 -16.28 10.20
C GLY A 58 -1.25 -14.77 10.36
N PHE A 59 -0.30 -14.17 11.09
CA PHE A 59 -0.19 -12.72 11.23
C PHE A 59 1.26 -12.31 11.03
N GLY A 60 1.48 -11.16 10.40
CA GLY A 60 2.82 -10.63 10.16
C GLY A 60 2.97 -10.00 8.80
N ARG A 61 4.21 -9.68 8.47
CA ARG A 61 4.63 -9.12 7.19
C ARG A 61 5.31 -10.21 6.36
N TYR A 62 4.98 -10.25 5.09
CA TYR A 62 5.49 -11.17 4.10
C TYR A 62 6.01 -10.37 2.90
N ASP A 63 7.30 -10.44 2.64
CA ASP A 63 7.89 -9.77 1.48
C ASP A 63 7.69 -10.66 0.25
N LEU A 64 7.03 -10.11 -0.78
CA LEU A 64 6.62 -10.85 -1.99
C LEU A 64 7.58 -10.60 -3.14
N HIS A 65 8.05 -9.36 -3.27
CA HIS A 65 9.04 -8.96 -4.25
C HIS A 65 9.86 -7.81 -3.71
N GLN A 66 11.19 -7.90 -3.84
CA GLN A 66 12.09 -6.78 -3.64
C GLN A 66 12.83 -6.57 -4.95
N ASP A 67 12.74 -5.36 -5.50
CA ASP A 67 13.48 -5.07 -6.72
C ASP A 67 14.99 -5.08 -6.43
N GLN A 68 15.70 -5.85 -7.25
CA GLN A 68 17.16 -6.04 -7.18
C GLN A 68 17.86 -5.23 -8.27
N GLU A 69 17.13 -4.78 -9.29
CA GLU A 69 17.66 -4.11 -10.47
C GLU A 69 17.54 -2.60 -10.35
N ASP A 70 16.38 -2.12 -9.92
CA ASP A 70 16.17 -0.74 -9.53
C ASP A 70 16.35 -0.62 -8.01
N GLY A 71 17.36 0.14 -7.59
CA GLY A 71 17.77 0.28 -6.20
C GLY A 71 18.96 1.22 -6.09
N ALA A 72 19.24 1.70 -4.87
CA ALA A 72 20.14 2.83 -4.63
C ALA A 72 21.40 2.81 -5.54
N PRO A 73 21.65 3.87 -6.33
CA PRO A 73 21.10 5.22 -6.17
C PRO A 73 19.72 5.47 -6.81
N ASP A 74 19.18 4.55 -7.61
CA ASP A 74 17.89 4.72 -8.27
C ASP A 74 16.71 4.25 -7.39
N PRO A 75 15.48 4.75 -7.61
CA PRO A 75 14.31 4.31 -6.87
C PRO A 75 13.95 2.88 -7.29
N GLY A 76 14.00 1.94 -6.35
CA GLY A 76 13.39 0.61 -6.46
C GLY A 76 12.04 0.54 -5.76
N PHE A 77 11.48 -0.67 -5.66
CA PHE A 77 10.27 -0.91 -4.89
C PHE A 77 10.28 -2.24 -4.12
N LEU A 78 9.42 -2.31 -3.13
CA LEU A 78 9.11 -3.52 -2.36
C LEU A 78 7.60 -3.77 -2.44
N LEU A 79 7.22 -4.94 -2.93
CA LEU A 79 5.86 -5.48 -2.75
C LEU A 79 5.86 -6.38 -1.51
N MET A 80 5.00 -6.05 -0.55
CA MET A 80 4.83 -6.82 0.67
C MET A 80 3.34 -6.96 1.01
N CYS A 81 3.00 -8.02 1.72
CA CYS A 81 1.69 -8.22 2.30
C CYS A 81 1.79 -8.15 3.83
N THR A 82 0.80 -7.52 4.48
CA THR A 82 0.64 -7.60 5.94
C THR A 82 -0.67 -8.29 6.26
N VAL A 83 -0.61 -9.34 7.07
CA VAL A 83 -1.79 -9.99 7.65
C VAL A 83 -1.94 -9.51 9.09
N GLN A 84 -3.02 -8.78 9.36
CA GLN A 84 -3.24 -8.06 10.63
C GLN A 84 -4.28 -8.77 11.49
N LYS A 85 -4.08 -8.77 12.82
CA LYS A 85 -5.11 -9.17 13.77
C LYS A 85 -6.26 -8.16 13.79
N PRO A 86 -7.49 -8.55 14.17
CA PRO A 86 -8.56 -7.59 14.46
C PRO A 86 -8.10 -6.53 15.45
N GLY A 87 -8.31 -5.26 15.12
CA GLY A 87 -7.89 -4.12 15.95
C GLY A 87 -6.39 -3.84 15.97
N GLN A 88 -5.56 -4.57 15.22
CA GLN A 88 -4.14 -4.26 15.11
C GLN A 88 -3.93 -2.92 14.41
N ASP A 89 -3.06 -2.09 15.00
CA ASP A 89 -2.80 -0.73 14.56
C ASP A 89 -1.30 -0.46 14.33
N ASN A 90 -1.00 0.77 13.91
CA ASN A 90 0.32 1.35 13.93
C ASN A 90 0.25 2.82 14.39
N LEU A 91 1.41 3.39 14.70
CA LEU A 91 1.49 4.81 15.02
C LEU A 91 1.46 5.64 13.73
N PRO A 92 0.96 6.90 13.78
CA PRO A 92 1.09 7.84 12.67
C PRO A 92 2.55 7.94 12.20
N HIS A 93 2.77 7.68 10.91
CA HIS A 93 4.09 7.66 10.29
C HIS A 93 4.02 8.10 8.82
N ASP A 94 5.15 8.50 8.25
CA ASP A 94 5.34 8.68 6.81
C ASP A 94 6.34 7.62 6.28
N HIS A 95 6.59 7.67 4.97
CA HIS A 95 7.55 6.78 4.28
C HIS A 95 8.79 7.54 3.81
N GLY A 96 9.10 8.66 4.47
CA GLY A 96 10.22 9.53 4.12
C GLY A 96 10.12 10.05 2.68
N ALA A 97 11.15 9.73 1.88
CA ALA A 97 11.22 10.13 0.47
C ALA A 97 10.44 9.19 -0.48
N ALA A 98 9.97 8.04 0.01
CA ALA A 98 9.18 7.10 -0.77
C ALA A 98 7.69 7.48 -0.77
N TRP A 99 6.98 7.02 -1.80
CA TRP A 99 5.53 6.92 -1.79
C TRP A 99 5.11 5.48 -1.49
N VAL A 100 3.84 5.29 -1.14
CA VAL A 100 3.28 3.96 -0.88
C VAL A 100 1.88 3.83 -1.47
N VAL A 101 1.56 2.63 -1.93
CA VAL A 101 0.22 2.23 -2.38
C VAL A 101 -0.23 1.06 -1.49
N TYR A 102 -1.39 1.21 -0.86
CA TYR A 102 -2.05 0.17 -0.07
C TYR A 102 -3.18 -0.42 -0.87
N GLY A 103 -3.17 -1.74 -1.04
CA GLY A 103 -4.29 -2.52 -1.55
C GLY A 103 -4.86 -3.41 -0.45
N VAL A 104 -6.19 -3.47 -0.32
CA VAL A 104 -6.85 -4.38 0.62
C VAL A 104 -7.38 -5.58 -0.13
N TYR A 105 -6.75 -6.72 0.07
CA TYR A 105 -7.15 -7.97 -0.56
C TYR A 105 -8.35 -8.62 0.14
N GLN A 106 -8.35 -8.64 1.47
CA GLN A 106 -9.44 -9.18 2.28
C GLN A 106 -9.67 -8.31 3.52
N GLY A 107 -10.92 -8.17 3.93
CA GLY A 107 -11.33 -7.37 5.08
C GLY A 107 -11.35 -5.87 4.82
N THR A 108 -11.09 -5.08 5.86
CA THR A 108 -11.18 -3.62 5.85
C THR A 108 -10.24 -3.04 6.88
N ILE A 109 -9.47 -2.04 6.45
CA ILE A 109 -8.67 -1.19 7.32
C ILE A 109 -9.25 0.22 7.34
N LYS A 110 -9.18 0.90 8.48
CA LYS A 110 -9.39 2.34 8.55
C LYS A 110 -8.05 3.03 8.30
N GLN A 111 -8.04 3.96 7.35
CA GLN A 111 -6.91 4.85 7.06
C GLN A 111 -7.18 6.21 7.72
N THR A 112 -6.25 6.70 8.53
CA THR A 112 -6.33 8.04 9.14
C THR A 112 -5.19 8.90 8.64
N LYS A 113 -5.49 10.09 8.11
CA LYS A 113 -4.51 11.07 7.62
C LYS A 113 -4.19 12.09 8.72
N TRP A 114 -2.92 12.45 8.79
CA TRP A 114 -2.39 13.42 9.73
C TRP A 114 -1.53 14.44 9.01
N ARG A 115 -1.36 15.61 9.64
CA ARG A 115 -0.32 16.56 9.25
C ARG A 115 0.18 17.33 10.46
N TRP A 116 1.35 17.93 10.29
CA TRP A 116 1.81 18.97 11.18
C TRP A 116 0.99 20.25 11.01
N PHE A 117 0.68 20.87 12.14
CA PHE A 117 0.16 22.23 12.26
C PHE A 117 1.21 23.06 13.00
N TYR A 118 1.44 24.28 12.53
CA TYR A 118 2.44 25.19 13.07
C TYR A 118 1.81 26.47 13.62
N PRO A 119 2.54 27.27 14.43
CA PRO A 119 2.09 28.60 14.82
C PRO A 119 1.61 29.43 13.63
N GLY A 120 0.38 29.95 13.74
CA GLY A 120 -0.35 30.59 12.63
C GLY A 120 -1.48 29.73 12.04
N GLU A 121 -1.53 28.42 12.35
CA GLU A 121 -2.58 27.50 11.93
C GLU A 121 -3.51 27.07 13.09
N GLY A 122 -3.70 27.95 14.08
CA GLY A 122 -4.55 27.65 15.25
C GLY A 122 -3.91 26.76 16.30
N VAL A 123 -2.57 26.74 16.37
CA VAL A 123 -1.79 26.13 17.46
C VAL A 123 -0.68 27.09 17.90
N ASP A 124 -0.25 27.00 19.16
CA ASP A 124 0.83 27.85 19.70
C ASP A 124 2.22 27.18 19.64
N SER A 125 2.25 25.90 19.27
CA SER A 125 3.46 25.09 19.06
C SER A 125 3.19 24.04 17.97
N PRO A 126 4.23 23.45 17.34
CA PRO A 126 4.05 22.37 16.38
C PRO A 126 3.27 21.20 16.98
N GLN A 127 2.18 20.79 16.32
CA GLN A 127 1.34 19.66 16.73
C GLN A 127 0.99 18.81 15.52
N ILE A 128 0.96 17.49 15.69
CA ILE A 128 0.34 16.60 14.71
C ILE A 128 -1.16 16.50 15.00
N LYS A 129 -1.99 16.65 13.96
CA LYS A 129 -3.44 16.54 14.08
C LYS A 129 -4.02 15.74 12.93
N GLU A 130 -5.10 15.02 13.22
CA GLU A 130 -5.90 14.32 12.22
C GLU A 130 -6.53 15.33 11.26
N THR A 131 -6.50 15.01 9.96
CA THR A 131 -7.10 15.81 8.90
C THR A 131 -8.22 15.10 8.16
N GLY A 132 -8.36 13.79 8.33
CA GLY A 132 -9.44 12.99 7.80
C GLY A 132 -9.19 11.50 7.98
N ASN A 133 -10.22 10.70 7.77
CA ASN A 133 -10.14 9.25 7.78
C ASN A 133 -11.17 8.63 6.85
N PHE A 134 -10.93 7.39 6.44
CA PHE A 134 -11.85 6.61 5.61
C PHE A 134 -11.61 5.12 5.82
N ASP A 135 -12.66 4.31 5.60
CA ASP A 135 -12.55 2.86 5.57
C ASP A 135 -12.15 2.41 4.16
N GLN A 136 -11.10 1.60 4.08
CA GLN A 136 -10.58 0.98 2.86
C GLN A 136 -10.90 -0.51 2.90
N GLY A 137 -11.91 -0.93 2.13
CA GLY A 137 -12.37 -2.32 2.04
C GLY A 137 -11.75 -3.11 0.89
N GLU A 138 -12.18 -4.36 0.74
CA GLU A 138 -11.71 -5.31 -0.28
C GLU A 138 -11.70 -4.72 -1.70
N GLY A 139 -10.61 -4.97 -2.42
CA GLY A 139 -10.36 -4.47 -3.77
C GLY A 139 -10.09 -2.97 -3.87
N LYS A 140 -10.11 -2.22 -2.75
CA LYS A 140 -9.84 -0.78 -2.76
C LYS A 140 -8.36 -0.49 -2.57
N VAL A 141 -7.91 0.52 -3.30
CA VAL A 141 -6.54 1.02 -3.26
C VAL A 141 -6.52 2.46 -2.73
N ALA A 142 -5.49 2.78 -1.96
CA ALA A 142 -5.19 4.13 -1.52
C ALA A 142 -3.68 4.38 -1.62
N LEU A 143 -3.28 5.58 -2.03
CA LEU A 143 -1.88 5.98 -2.14
C LEU A 143 -1.56 7.14 -1.20
N PHE A 144 -0.31 7.19 -0.77
CA PHE A 144 0.25 8.26 0.05
C PHE A 144 1.59 8.69 -0.54
N LEU A 145 1.71 9.99 -0.81
CA LEU A 145 2.90 10.60 -1.40
C LEU A 145 4.00 10.86 -0.35
N PRO A 146 5.24 11.19 -0.77
CA PRO A 146 6.33 11.44 0.16
C PRO A 146 5.97 12.49 1.22
N GLY A 147 6.15 12.13 2.49
CA GLY A 147 5.83 12.97 3.64
C GLY A 147 4.35 13.06 4.04
N GLU A 148 3.43 12.38 3.33
CA GLU A 148 2.05 12.24 3.82
C GLU A 148 2.02 11.29 5.03
N ILE A 149 1.50 11.77 6.16
CA ILE A 149 1.47 11.02 7.41
C ILE A 149 0.14 10.29 7.54
N HIS A 150 0.19 9.00 7.86
CA HIS A 150 -1.01 8.21 8.07
C HIS A 150 -0.82 7.11 9.14
N ASP A 151 -1.94 6.55 9.61
CA ASP A 151 -1.98 5.27 10.31
C ASP A 151 -3.11 4.40 9.76
N THR A 152 -3.01 3.11 10.08
CA THR A 152 -3.94 2.06 9.70
C THR A 152 -4.38 1.28 10.92
N VAL A 153 -5.69 1.01 11.02
CA VAL A 153 -6.26 0.06 11.99
C VAL A 153 -7.02 -1.01 11.22
N ASN A 154 -6.79 -2.29 11.52
CA ASN A 154 -7.70 -3.35 11.08
C ASN A 154 -9.03 -3.23 11.82
N VAL A 155 -10.11 -2.89 11.12
CA VAL A 155 -11.46 -2.73 11.69
C VAL A 155 -12.36 -3.95 11.46
N THR A 156 -11.82 -4.99 10.83
CA THR A 156 -12.53 -6.25 10.59
C THR A 156 -12.24 -7.24 11.71
N GLY A 157 -13.28 -7.91 12.19
CA GLY A 157 -13.24 -8.92 13.25
C GLY A 157 -13.65 -10.30 12.78
#